data_AF-A0A377UUJ0-F1
#
_entry.id   AF-A0A377UUJ0-F1
#
_cell.length_a   1.000
_cell.length_b   1.000
_cell.length_c   1.000
_cell.angle_alpha   90.00
_cell.angle_beta   90.00
_cell.angle_gamma   90.00
#
_symmetry.space_group_name_H-M   'P 1'
#
loop_
_entity.id
_entity.type
_entity.pdbx_description
1 polymer ?
#
loop_
_entity_poly.entity_id
_entity_poly.type
_entity_poly.pdbx_seq_one_letter_code
_entity_poly.pdbx_strand_id
1 'polypeptide(L)' 'MRTILVTGGAGFIGSAVVREIIQHTADRVVVVDKLTYAAI' A
#
# COMPACT_ATOMS: atom_id res chain seq x y z
N MET A 1 0.87 -17.22 -2.13
CA MET A 1 0.23 -16.26 -1.21
C MET A 1 1.28 -15.74 -0.25
N ARG A 2 1.66 -14.48 -0.40
CA ARG A 2 2.60 -13.77 0.47
C ARG A 2 1.82 -12.73 1.30
N THR A 3 2.40 -12.33 2.42
CA THR A 3 1.97 -11.13 3.14
C THR A 3 2.98 -10.04 2.88
N ILE A 4 2.53 -8.93 2.31
CA ILE A 4 3.36 -7.79 1.90
C ILE A 4 3.06 -6.63 2.85
N LEU A 5 4.07 -6.16 3.57
CA LEU A 5 3.99 -4.97 4.41
C LEU A 5 4.41 -3.75 3.59
N VAL A 6 3.53 -2.75 3.47
CA VAL A 6 3.80 -1.50 2.76
C VAL A 6 3.81 -0.34 3.75
N THR A 7 4.97 0.25 3.97
CA THR A 7 5.10 1.50 4.74
C THR A 7 4.89 2.71 3.82
N GLY A 8 4.16 3.73 4.27
CA GLY A 8 3.89 4.90 3.40
C GLY A 8 2.86 4.63 2.30
N GLY A 9 2.03 3.59 2.47
CA GLY A 9 1.08 3.11 1.47
C GLY A 9 -0.09 4.07 1.17
N ALA A 10 -0.29 5.12 1.96
CA ALA A 10 -1.30 6.16 1.70
C ALA A 10 -0.77 7.32 0.85
N GLY A 11 0.53 7.35 0.51
CA GLY A 11 1.11 8.34 -0.39
C GLY A 11 0.82 8.10 -1.88
N PHE A 12 1.27 9.02 -2.75
CA PHE A 12 1.07 8.93 -4.21
C PHE A 12 1.53 7.58 -4.79
N ILE A 13 2.81 7.23 -4.58
CA ILE A 13 3.38 5.97 -5.09
C ILE A 13 2.86 4.77 -4.29
N GLY A 14 2.82 4.88 -2.96
CA GLY A 14 2.39 3.79 -2.09
C GLY A 14 1.00 3.29 -2.44
N SER A 15 0.06 4.20 -2.69
CA SER A 15 -1.30 3.84 -3.05
C SER A 15 -1.44 3.23 -4.45
N ALA A 16 -0.56 3.59 -5.40
CA ALA A 16 -0.49 2.97 -6.72
C ALA A 16 0.04 1.53 -6.62
N VAL A 17 1.09 1.31 -5.82
CA VAL A 17 1.65 -0.02 -5.57
C VAL A 17 0.63 -0.93 -4.88
N VAL A 18 -0.07 -0.43 -3.85
CA VAL A 18 -1.12 -1.21 -3.16
C VAL A 18 -2.22 -1.61 -4.16
N ARG A 19 -2.67 -0.67 -5.01
CA ARG A 19 -3.68 -0.95 -6.06
C ARG A 19 -3.21 -2.00 -7.05
N GLU A 20 -1.97 -1.89 -7.52
CA GLU A 20 -1.39 -2.85 -8.46
C GLU A 20 -1.38 -4.27 -7.88
N ILE A 21 -0.96 -4.42 -6.63
CA ILE A 21 -0.88 -5.72 -5.95
C ILE A 21 -2.27 -6.34 -5.77
N ILE A 22 -3.23 -5.60 -5.22
CA ILE A 22 -4.56 -6.15 -4.93
C ILE A 22 -5.40 -6.44 -6.19
N GLN A 23 -5.05 -5.81 -7.33
CA GLN A 23 -5.73 -6.03 -8.61
C GLN A 23 -5.18 -7.22 -9.38
N HIS A 24 -3.88 -7.51 -9.25
CA HIS A 24 -3.19 -8.48 -10.12
C HIS A 24 -2.67 -9.71 -9.37
N THR A 25 -2.73 -9.73 -8.04
CA THR A 25 -2.29 -10.88 -7.24
C THR A 25 -3.30 -11.26 -6.16
N ALA A 26 -3.15 -12.48 -5.64
CA ALA A 26 -3.91 -12.95 -4.48
C ALA A 26 -3.14 -12.71 -3.15
N ASP A 27 -2.14 -11.83 -3.15
CA ASP A 27 -1.33 -11.57 -1.97
C ASP A 27 -2.07 -10.67 -0.98
N ARG A 28 -1.80 -10.89 0.31
CA ARG A 28 -2.34 -10.05 1.38
C ARG A 28 -1.45 -8.83 1.55
N VAL A 29 -2.03 -7.64 1.50
CA VAL A 29 -1.33 -6.38 1.73
C VAL A 29 -1.68 -5.82 3.11
N VAL A 30 -0.67 -5.41 3.88
CA VAL A 30 -0.83 -4.68 5.13
C VAL A 30 -0.17 -3.31 4.96
N VAL A 31 -0.95 -2.24 5.09
CA VAL A 31 -0.45 -0.87 4.97
C VAL A 31 -0.19 -0.29 6.35
N VAL A 32 1.00 0.27 6.55
CA VAL A 32 1.37 1.06 7.73
C VAL A 32 1.74 2.46 7.27
N ASP A 33 0.99 3.45 7.73
CA ASP A 33 1.23 4.84 7.36
C ASP A 33 0.99 5.75 8.56
N LYS A 34 1.78 6.82 8.65
CA LYS A 34 1.65 7.86 9.67
C LYS A 34 0.63 8.93 9.27
N LEU A 35 0.19 8.94 8.01
CA LEU A 35 -0.78 9.86 7.41
C LEU A 35 -0.39 11.35 7.48
N THR A 36 0.83 11.67 7.90
CA THR A 36 1.32 13.07 7.97
C THR A 36 1.66 13.65 6.61
N TYR A 37 1.86 12.80 5.59
CA TYR A 37 2.12 13.21 4.19
C TYR A 37 0.89 13.01 3.28
N ALA A 38 -0.10 12.22 3.72
CA ALA A 38 -1.22 11.79 2.88
C ALA A 38 -2.34 12.85 2.75
N ALA A 39 -2.20 14.00 3.44
CA ALA A 39 -3.22 15.04 3.52
C ALA A 39 -2.60 16.43 3.26
N ILE A 40 -2.10 16.66 2.05
CA ILE A 40 -1.96 17.96 1.39
C ILE A 40 -2.22 17.76 -0.11
#